data_AF-A0A2V6B3F7-F1
#
_entry.id   AF-A0A2V6B3F7-F1
#
_cell.length_a   1.000
_cell.length_b   1.000
_cell.length_c   1.000
_cell.angle_alpha   90.00
_cell.angle_beta   90.00
_cell.angle_gamma   90.00
#
_symmetry.space_group_name_H-M   'P 1'
#
loop_
_entity.id
_entity.type
_entity.pdbx_description
1 polymer ?
#
loop_
_entity_poly.entity_id
_entity_poly.type
_entity_poly.pdbx_seq_one_letter_code
_entity_poly.pdbx_strand_id
1 'polypeptide(L)'
;LDLTVDEAARFFRNVPSVSDKLNAMLDVGLGYLRLGQAATTLSGGEAQRVKLATELAKKATGRTFYILDEPTSGLHFADIENLL
;
A
#
# COMPACT_ATOMS: atom_id res chain seq x y z
N LEU A 1 3.06 -4.56 17.10
CA LEU A 1 3.96 -4.97 16.01
C LEU A 1 4.67 -3.71 15.58
N ASP A 2 6.00 -3.70 15.59
CA ASP A 2 6.76 -2.45 15.40
C ASP A 2 7.60 -2.47 14.12
N LEU A 3 7.29 -3.42 13.23
CA LEU A 3 7.93 -3.57 11.92
C LEU A 3 7.32 -2.61 10.91
N THR A 4 8.14 -2.05 10.03
CA THR A 4 7.64 -1.41 8.81
C THR A 4 7.07 -2.43 7.83
N VAL A 5 6.30 -1.99 6.84
CA VAL A 5 5.82 -2.85 5.75
C VAL A 5 7.00 -3.50 5.02
N ASP A 6 8.08 -2.75 4.78
CA ASP A 6 9.32 -3.25 4.17
C ASP A 6 9.95 -4.40 4.98
N GLU A 7 10.11 -4.19 6.29
CA GLU A 7 10.68 -5.18 7.20
C GLU A 7 9.78 -6.42 7.30
N ALA A 8 8.47 -6.20 7.38
CA ALA A 8 7.49 -7.26 7.43
C ALA A 8 7.46 -8.07 6.14
N ALA A 9 7.58 -7.45 4.97
CA ALA A 9 7.60 -8.15 3.68
C ALA A 9 8.79 -9.12 3.61
N ARG A 10 9.96 -8.68 4.09
CA ARG A 10 11.16 -9.53 4.21
C ARG A 10 10.97 -10.65 5.22
N PHE A 11 10.39 -10.33 6.38
CA PHE A 11 10.17 -11.31 7.47
C PHE A 11 9.16 -12.39 7.06
N PHE A 12 8.07 -12.02 6.39
CA PHE A 12 6.98 -12.92 6.00
C PHE A 12 7.10 -13.46 4.56
N ARG A 13 8.27 -13.34 3.92
CA ARG A 13 8.48 -13.79 2.52
C ARG A 13 8.10 -15.25 2.24
N ASN A 14 8.16 -16.11 3.26
CA ASN A 14 7.84 -17.54 3.16
C ASN A 14 6.38 -17.85 3.52
N VAL A 15 5.55 -16.83 3.75
CA VAL A 15 4.11 -16.96 4.07
C VAL A 15 3.32 -16.26 2.96
N PRO A 16 2.97 -16.97 1.87
CA PRO A 16 2.42 -16.34 0.65
C PRO A 16 1.19 -15.46 0.91
N SER A 17 0.25 -15.94 1.73
CA SER A 17 -0.99 -15.21 2.06
C SER A 17 -0.78 -13.87 2.78
N VAL A 18 0.40 -13.69 3.41
CA VAL A 18 0.81 -12.44 4.06
C VAL A 18 1.71 -11.64 3.12
N SER A 19 2.68 -12.29 2.48
CA SER A 19 3.60 -11.66 1.53
C SER A 19 2.87 -10.97 0.38
N ASP A 20 1.81 -11.56 -0.18
CA ASP A 20 1.05 -10.97 -1.28
C ASP A 20 0.44 -9.61 -0.89
N LYS A 21 -0.07 -9.52 0.34
CA LYS A 21 -0.67 -8.28 0.87
C LYS A 21 0.39 -7.21 1.16
N LEU A 22 1.53 -7.63 1.70
CA LEU A 22 2.64 -6.73 2.00
C LEU A 22 3.28 -6.20 0.70
N ASN A 23 3.43 -7.05 -0.31
CA ASN A 23 3.92 -6.65 -1.62
C ASN A 23 2.98 -5.63 -2.28
N ALA A 24 1.66 -5.85 -2.22
CA ALA A 24 0.71 -4.86 -2.74
C ALA A 24 0.81 -3.48 -2.04
N MET A 25 1.19 -3.46 -0.76
CA MET A 25 1.46 -2.21 -0.03
C MET A 25 2.79 -1.57 -0.45
N LEU A 26 3.80 -2.37 -0.79
CA LEU A 26 5.07 -1.89 -1.36
C LEU A 26 4.88 -1.30 -2.76
N ASP A 27 4.07 -1.95 -3.60
CA ASP A 27 3.78 -1.52 -4.97
C ASP A 27 3.14 -0.13 -5.04
N VAL A 28 2.42 0.27 -3.99
CA VAL A 28 1.83 1.63 -3.86
C VAL A 28 2.71 2.59 -3.07
N GLY A 29 3.93 2.20 -2.68
CA GLY A 29 4.89 3.07 -2.00
C GLY A 29 4.67 3.25 -0.49
N LEU A 30 4.03 2.31 0.20
CA LEU A 30 3.78 2.38 1.65
C LEU A 30 4.81 1.62 2.51
N GLY A 31 5.99 1.32 1.97
CA GLY A 31 7.03 0.51 2.65
C GLY A 31 7.46 1.04 4.02
N TYR A 32 7.43 2.36 4.21
CA TYR A 32 7.85 3.03 5.45
C TYR A 32 6.82 2.97 6.59
N LEU A 33 5.55 2.66 6.31
CA LEU A 33 4.51 2.61 7.33
C LEU A 33 4.73 1.46 8.29
N ARG A 34 4.41 1.65 9.57
CA ARG A 34 4.49 0.59 10.59
C ARG A 34 3.23 -0.27 10.61
N LEU A 35 3.40 -1.59 10.74
CA LEU A 35 2.30 -2.54 10.92
C LEU A 35 1.60 -2.32 12.27
N GLY A 36 0.51 -1.56 12.25
CA GLY A 36 -0.26 -1.21 13.45
C GLY A 36 -0.28 0.30 13.75
N GLN A 37 0.30 1.13 12.87
CA GLN A 37 0.10 2.58 12.93
C GLN A 37 -1.39 2.90 12.92
N ALA A 38 -1.83 3.77 13.83
CA ALA A 38 -3.23 4.12 13.97
C ALA A 38 -3.75 4.79 12.70
N ALA A 39 -4.89 4.33 12.18
CA ALA A 39 -5.48 4.85 10.94
C ALA A 39 -5.75 6.36 10.99
N THR A 40 -6.01 6.92 12.17
CA THR A 40 -6.21 8.36 12.41
C THR A 40 -4.94 9.20 12.22
N THR A 41 -3.77 8.57 12.13
CA THR A 41 -2.47 9.25 11.93
C THR A 41 -1.98 9.21 10.48
N LEU A 42 -2.71 8.51 9.60
CA LEU A 42 -2.40 8.47 8.17
C LEU A 42 -2.85 9.79 7.52
N SER A 43 -2.00 10.31 6.64
CA SER A 43 -2.39 11.33 5.67
C SER A 43 -3.49 10.81 4.74
N GLY A 44 -4.21 11.74 4.09
CA GLY A 44 -5.23 11.39 3.09
C GLY A 44 -4.68 10.51 1.97
N GLY A 45 -3.48 10.83 1.46
CA GLY A 45 -2.83 10.07 0.40
C GLY A 45 -2.38 8.67 0.85
N GLU A 46 -1.90 8.50 2.09
CA GLU A 46 -1.61 7.17 2.64
C GLU A 46 -2.89 6.35 2.78
N ALA A 47 -3.98 6.92 3.31
CA ALA A 47 -5.26 6.23 3.44
C ALA A 47 -5.81 5.78 2.08
N GLN A 48 -5.66 6.60 1.04
CA GLN A 48 -6.04 6.26 -0.33
C GLN A 48 -5.18 5.11 -0.88
N ARG A 49 -3.85 5.16 -0.70
CA ARG A 49 -2.94 4.09 -1.12
C ARG A 49 -3.19 2.78 -0.38
N VAL A 50 -3.55 2.79 0.90
CA VAL A 50 -3.93 1.57 1.65
C VAL A 50 -5.16 0.92 1.02
N LYS A 51 -6.15 1.72 0.61
CA LYS A 51 -7.33 1.23 -0.09
C LYS A 51 -6.98 0.65 -1.45
N LEU A 52 -6.08 1.30 -2.20
CA LEU A 52 -5.58 0.81 -3.48
C LEU A 52 -4.83 -0.53 -3.33
N ALA A 53 -3.90 -0.64 -2.37
CA ALA A 53 -3.18 -1.88 -2.07
C ALA A 53 -4.12 -3.04 -1.72
N THR A 54 -5.20 -2.75 -0.98
CA THR A 54 -6.23 -3.75 -0.64
C THR A 54 -6.94 -4.30 -1.88
N GLU A 55 -7.17 -3.44 -2.88
CA GLU A 55 -7.76 -3.82 -4.15
C GLU A 55 -6.78 -4.60 -5.03
N LEU A 56 -5.51 -4.17 -5.09
CA LEU A 56 -4.44 -4.86 -5.84
C LEU A 56 -4.12 -6.25 -5.29
N ALA A 57 -4.23 -6.45 -3.97
CA ALA A 57 -4.01 -7.75 -3.34
C ALA A 57 -5.10 -8.79 -3.67
N LYS A 58 -6.23 -8.39 -4.29
CA LYS A 58 -7.26 -9.33 -4.74
C LYS A 58 -6.79 -10.03 -6.01
N LYS A 59 -7.11 -11.32 -6.15
CA LYS A 59 -6.87 -12.05 -7.40
C LYS A 59 -7.54 -11.31 -8.57
N ALA A 60 -6.73 -10.83 -9.51
CA ALA A 60 -7.21 -10.21 -10.72
C ALA A 60 -8.07 -11.22 -11.50
N THR A 61 -9.36 -10.91 -11.67
CA THR A 61 -10.29 -11.68 -12.50
C THR A 61 -10.27 -11.22 -13.96
N GLY A 62 -9.42 -10.22 -14.28
CA GLY A 62 -9.31 -9.59 -15.61
C GLY A 62 -10.45 -8.64 -15.98
N ARG A 63 -11.40 -8.37 -15.07
CA ARG A 63 -12.63 -7.60 -15.36
C ARG A 63 -12.85 -6.41 -14.42
N THR A 64 -11.79 -5.85 -13.86
CA THR A 64 -11.88 -4.75 -12.89
C THR A 64 -11.16 -3.51 -13.41
N PHE A 65 -11.90 -2.40 -13.50
CA PHE A 65 -11.39 -1.09 -13.90
C PHE A 65 -11.42 -0.17 -12.68
N TYR A 66 -10.25 0.38 -12.32
CA TYR A 66 -10.11 1.29 -11.20
C TYR A 66 -10.07 2.73 -11.73
N ILE A 67 -10.97 3.58 -11.26
CA ILE A 67 -10.94 5.04 -11.49
C ILE A 67 -10.57 5.69 -10.18
N LEU A 68 -9.54 6.52 -10.21
CA LEU A 68 -9.09 7.34 -9.10
C LEU A 68 -9.37 8.79 -9.48
N ASP A 69 -10.22 9.47 -8.71
CA ASP A 69 -10.47 10.90 -8.88
C ASP A 69 -9.44 11.68 -8.04
N GLU A 70 -8.69 12.57 -8.69
CA GLU A 70 -7.56 13.34 -8.14
C GLU A 70 -6.57 12.56 -7.25
N PRO A 71 -5.88 11.51 -7.75
CA PRO A 71 -5.00 10.68 -6.92
C PRO A 71 -3.73 11.38 -6.40
N THR A 72 -3.43 12.59 -6.89
CA THR A 72 -2.21 13.35 -6.55
C THR A 72 -2.45 14.43 -5.49
N SER A 73 -3.70 14.68 -5.10
CA SER A 73 -4.04 15.76 -4.18
C SER A 73 -3.54 15.47 -2.77
N GLY A 74 -2.56 16.25 -2.29
CA GLY A 74 -1.96 16.08 -0.95
C GLY A 74 -0.76 15.13 -0.87
N LEU A 75 -0.21 14.65 -1.99
CA LEU A 75 1.05 13.91 -1.99
C LEU A 75 2.26 14.84 -1.84
N HIS A 76 3.23 14.42 -1.02
CA HIS A 76 4.56 15.05 -0.98
C HIS A 76 5.29 14.76 -2.31
N PHE A 77 6.09 15.68 -2.83
CA PHE A 77 6.75 15.54 -4.15
C PHE A 77 7.53 14.22 -4.34
N ALA A 78 8.05 13.64 -3.26
CA ALA A 78 8.75 12.35 -3.28
C ALA A 78 7.85 11.12 -3.52
N ASP A 79 6.53 11.23 -3.30
CA ASP A 79 5.56 10.15 -3.51
C ASP A 79 4.98 10.12 -4.94
N ILE A 80 5.24 11.16 -5.74
CA ILE A 80 4.72 11.27 -7.12
C ILE A 80 5.41 10.28 -8.07
N GLU A 81 6.70 9.97 -7.83
CA GLU A 81 7.46 9.04 -8.69
C GLU A 81 6.98 7.58 -8.59
N ASN A 82 6.32 7.18 -7.51
CA ASN A 82 5.81 5.81 -7.34
C ASN A 82 4.40 5.60 -7.95
N LEU A 83 3.78 6.64 -8.50
CA LEU A 83 2.41 6.60 -9.00
C LEU A 83 2.31 6.56 -10.54
N LEU A 84 3.40 6.81 -11.26
CA LEU A 84 3.46 6.90 -12.73
C LEU A 84 4.07 5.66 -13.39
#